data_AF-A0A358TZR8-F1
#
_entry.id   AF-A0A358TZR8-F1
#
_cell.length_a   1.000
_cell.length_b   1.000
_cell.length_c   1.000
_cell.angle_alpha   90.00
_cell.angle_beta   90.00
_cell.angle_gamma   90.00
#
_symmetry.space_group_name_H-M   'P 1'
#
loop_
_entity.id
_entity.type
_entity.pdbx_description
1 polymer ?
#
loop_
_entity_poly.entity_id
_entity_poly.type
_entity_poly.pdbx_seq_one_letter_code
_entity_poly.pdbx_strand_id
1 'polypeptide(L)'
;MEALVAIALLVTIFLKVCVFYYATVLGIAQLLKLRSYVPLVIPIGIIGISIALSNESTMQFSYSAKNTYPVFAMPFYIGLPLLSLFIAKVRNLPKQKEWKAK
;
A
#
# COMPACT_ATOMS: atom_id res chain seq x y z
N MET A 1 -28.83 15.89 6.65
CA MET A 1 -28.14 14.64 7.02
C MET A 1 -27.35 14.08 5.83
N GLU A 2 -27.99 13.82 4.68
CA GLU A 2 -27.33 13.33 3.45
C GLU A 2 -26.05 14.08 3.04
N ALA A 3 -26.09 15.42 3.00
CA ALA A 3 -24.94 16.23 2.61
C ALA A 3 -23.73 16.07 3.55
N LEU A 4 -23.96 15.92 4.86
CA LEU A 4 -22.89 15.72 5.84
C LEU A 4 -22.22 14.35 5.64
N VAL A 5 -23.01 13.32 5.34
CA VAL A 5 -22.49 11.97 5.04
C VAL A 5 -21.65 12.00 3.77
N ALA A 6 -22.13 12.65 2.71
CA ALA A 6 -21.38 12.79 1.46
C ALA A 6 -20.03 13.51 1.67
N ILE A 7 -20.01 14.61 2.42
CA ILE A 7 -18.78 15.34 2.75
C ILE A 7 -17.83 14.45 3.57
N ALA A 8 -18.34 13.75 4.58
CA ALA A 8 -17.51 12.86 5.41
C ALA A 8 -16.87 11.74 4.57
N LEU A 9 -17.62 11.15 3.63
CA LEU A 9 -17.12 10.13 2.72
C LEU A 9 -16.05 10.68 1.77
N LEU A 10 -16.28 11.86 1.18
CA LEU A 10 -15.30 12.50 0.31
C LEU A 10 -13.99 12.80 1.04
N VAL A 11 -14.06 13.38 2.24
CA VAL A 11 -12.87 13.67 3.07
C VAL A 11 -12.14 12.39 3.45
N THR A 12 -12.87 11.33 3.82
CA THR A 12 -12.28 10.05 4.20
C THR A 12 -11.56 9.39 3.03
N ILE A 13 -12.17 9.39 1.84
CA ILE A 13 -11.56 8.82 0.63
C ILE A 13 -10.34 9.64 0.22
N PHE A 14 -10.45 10.98 0.24
CA PHE A 14 -9.35 11.88 -0.06
C PHE A 14 -8.14 11.61 0.85
N LEU A 15 -8.36 11.55 2.17
CA LEU A 15 -7.29 11.29 3.13
C LEU A 15 -6.64 9.92 2.88
N LYS A 16 -7.44 8.88 2.62
CA LYS A 16 -6.92 7.54 2.28
C LYS A 16 -6.02 7.59 1.05
N VAL A 17 -6.46 8.28 0.00
CA VAL A 17 -5.67 8.42 -1.24
C VAL A 17 -4.36 9.15 -0.96
N CYS A 18 -4.36 10.24 -0.19
CA CYS A 18 -3.14 10.96 0.19
C CYS A 18 -2.14 10.05 0.91
N VAL A 19 -2.60 9.29 1.90
CA VAL A 19 -1.75 8.39 2.69
C VAL A 19 -1.17 7.26 1.82
N PHE A 20 -2.00 6.61 1.00
CA PHE A 20 -1.54 5.52 0.12
C PHE A 20 -0.61 6.02 -0.98
N TYR A 21 -0.89 7.18 -1.55
CA TYR A 21 -0.02 7.78 -2.55
C TYR A 21 1.36 8.12 -1.96
N TYR A 22 1.39 8.77 -0.79
CA TYR A 22 2.64 9.05 -0.09
C TYR A 22 3.42 7.78 0.25
N ALA A 23 2.76 6.77 0.82
CA ALA A 23 3.39 5.50 1.15
C ALA A 23 3.94 4.78 -0.08
N THR A 24 3.23 4.83 -1.21
CA THR A 24 3.67 4.23 -2.48
C THR A 24 4.93 4.93 -3.00
N VAL A 25 4.90 6.26 -3.11
CA VAL A 25 6.03 7.04 -3.62
C VAL A 25 7.27 6.88 -2.73
N LEU A 26 7.09 6.91 -1.40
CA LEU A 26 8.16 6.67 -0.44
C LEU A 26 8.70 5.23 -0.53
N GLY A 27 7.81 4.23 -0.62
CA GLY A 27 8.20 2.83 -0.73
C GLY A 27 9.03 2.56 -1.98
N ILE A 28 8.62 3.09 -3.13
CA ILE A 28 9.40 2.95 -4.37
C ILE A 28 10.75 3.68 -4.24
N ALA A 29 10.77 4.88 -3.66
CA ALA A 29 12.03 5.59 -3.41
C ALA A 29 13.00 4.78 -2.53
N GLN A 30 12.49 4.09 -1.51
CA GLN A 30 13.29 3.21 -0.64
C GLN A 30 13.80 1.97 -1.38
N LEU A 31 12.95 1.31 -2.19
CA LEU A 31 13.32 0.14 -2.98
C LEU A 31 14.43 0.46 -3.99
N LEU A 32 14.36 1.65 -4.59
CA LEU A 32 15.37 2.15 -5.53
C LEU A 32 16.55 2.88 -4.84
N LYS A 33 16.55 2.97 -3.50
CA LYS A 33 17.56 3.66 -2.69
C LYS A 33 17.79 5.13 -3.07
N LEU A 34 16.73 5.85 -3.45
CA LEU A 34 16.80 7.28 -3.72
C LEU A 34 16.94 8.10 -2.43
N ARG A 35 17.70 9.19 -2.52
CA ARG A 35 17.85 10.15 -1.41
C ARG A 35 16.58 10.96 -1.13
N SER A 36 15.73 11.14 -2.13
CA SER A 36 14.48 11.90 -2.02
C SER A 36 13.39 11.26 -2.88
N TYR A 37 12.16 11.33 -2.38
CA TYR A 37 10.96 10.79 -3.04
C TYR A 37 10.32 11.79 -4.02
N VAL A 38 10.70 13.07 -3.94
CA VAL A 38 10.19 14.18 -4.76
C VAL A 38 10.18 13.89 -6.28
N PRO A 39 11.25 13.36 -6.91
CA PRO A 39 11.24 13.11 -8.35
C PRO A 39 10.23 12.03 -8.77
N LEU A 40 9.78 11.17 -7.84
CA LEU A 40 8.80 10.11 -8.13
C LEU A 40 7.36 10.57 -7.96
N VAL A 41 7.10 11.70 -7.30
CA VAL A 41 5.75 12.21 -7.05
C VAL A 41 5.01 12.35 -8.38
N ILE A 42 5.53 13.15 -9.30
CA ILE A 42 4.89 13.39 -10.60
C ILE A 42 4.65 12.12 -11.42
N PRO A 43 5.65 11.26 -11.70
CA PRO A 43 5.42 10.08 -12.54
C PRO A 43 4.44 9.08 -11.93
N ILE A 44 4.53 8.82 -10.61
CA ILE A 44 3.59 7.91 -9.93
C ILE A 44 2.17 8.51 -9.91
N GLY A 45 2.06 9.84 -9.77
CA GLY A 45 0.78 10.55 -9.85
C GLY A 45 0.12 10.38 -11.21
N ILE A 46 0.88 10.55 -12.30
CA ILE A 46 0.38 10.37 -13.66
C ILE A 46 -0.12 8.94 -13.87
N ILE A 47 0.67 7.93 -13.48
CA ILE A 47 0.27 6.51 -13.58
C ILE A 47 -1.03 6.27 -12.80
N GLY A 48 -1.13 6.78 -11.58
CA GLY A 48 -2.33 6.65 -10.76
C GLY A 48 -3.58 7.24 -11.41
N ILE A 49 -3.47 8.44 -11.99
CA ILE A 49 -4.58 9.09 -12.71
C ILE A 49 -4.97 8.30 -13.96
N SER A 50 -3.99 7.82 -14.74
CA SER A 50 -4.25 7.03 -15.94
C SER A 50 -5.01 5.73 -15.64
N ILE A 51 -4.64 5.04 -14.55
CA ILE A 51 -5.34 3.84 -14.09
C ILE A 51 -6.76 4.19 -13.64
N ALA A 52 -6.94 5.30 -12.92
CA ALA A 52 -8.26 5.76 -12.48
C ALA A 52 -9.20 6.03 -13.66
N LEU A 53 -8.71 6.68 -14.73
CA LEU A 53 -9.48 6.95 -15.94
C LEU A 53 -9.80 5.71 -16.76
N SER A 54 -8.97 4.66 -16.66
CA SER A 54 -9.19 3.40 -17.38
C SER A 54 -10.35 2.56 -16.82
N ASN A 55 -10.88 2.90 -15.64
CA ASN A 55 -12.00 2.17 -15.03
C ASN A 55 -13.34 2.73 -15.52
N GLU A 56 -13.87 2.13 -16.59
CA GLU A 56 -15.09 2.53 -17.30
C GLU A 56 -16.38 2.44 -16.44
N SER A 57 -16.45 1.55 -15.44
CA SER A 57 -17.66 1.45 -14.60
C SER A 57 -17.41 0.99 -13.16
N THR A 58 -18.25 1.48 -12.24
CA THR A 58 -18.27 1.08 -10.83
C THR A 58 -18.55 -0.42 -10.65
N MET A 59 -19.30 -1.02 -11.57
CA MET A 59 -19.59 -2.46 -11.57
C MET A 59 -18.33 -3.28 -11.87
N GLN A 60 -17.56 -2.90 -12.89
CA GLN A 60 -16.28 -3.54 -13.22
C GLN A 60 -15.27 -3.41 -12.09
N PHE A 61 -15.21 -2.24 -11.45
CA PHE A 61 -14.38 -2.02 -10.27
C PHE A 61 -14.78 -2.95 -9.10
N SER A 62 -16.08 -3.04 -8.81
CA SER A 62 -16.60 -3.88 -7.72
C SER A 62 -16.38 -5.37 -7.97
N TYR A 63 -16.52 -5.83 -9.22
CA TYR A 63 -16.22 -7.20 -9.62
C TYR A 63 -14.73 -7.51 -9.46
N SER A 64 -13.86 -6.63 -9.96
CA SER A 64 -12.40 -6.77 -9.85
C SER A 64 -11.94 -6.75 -8.39
N ALA A 65 -12.53 -5.90 -7.55
CA ALA A 65 -12.25 -5.84 -6.12
C ALA A 65 -12.62 -7.13 -5.38
N LYS A 66 -13.65 -7.86 -5.82
CA LYS A 66 -14.07 -9.12 -5.20
C LYS A 66 -13.35 -10.34 -5.75
N ASN A 67 -13.08 -10.38 -7.05
CA ASN A 67 -12.61 -11.58 -7.72
C ASN A 67 -11.10 -11.57 -8.01
N THR A 68 -10.56 -10.40 -8.40
CA THR A 68 -9.16 -10.28 -8.84
C THR A 68 -8.25 -9.86 -7.69
N TYR A 69 -8.69 -8.88 -6.89
CA TYR A 69 -7.88 -8.33 -5.81
C TYR A 69 -7.43 -9.36 -4.76
N PRO A 70 -8.25 -10.33 -4.31
CA PRO A 70 -7.81 -11.30 -3.31
C PRO A 70 -6.62 -12.15 -3.79
N VAL A 71 -6.63 -12.56 -5.07
CA VAL A 71 -5.54 -13.32 -5.68
C VAL A 71 -4.27 -12.47 -5.74
N PHE A 72 -4.39 -11.20 -6.14
CA PHE A 72 -3.27 -10.26 -6.18
C PHE A 72 -2.71 -9.93 -4.79
N ALA A 73 -3.56 -9.85 -3.76
CA ALA A 73 -3.17 -9.48 -2.41
C ALA A 73 -2.57 -10.65 -1.61
N MET A 74 -2.88 -11.90 -2.00
CA MET A 74 -2.46 -13.11 -1.31
C MET A 74 -0.93 -13.21 -1.06
N PRO A 75 -0.03 -12.87 -2.01
CA PRO A 75 1.41 -12.88 -1.78
C PRO A 75 1.87 -11.85 -0.75
N PHE A 76 1.15 -10.74 -0.59
CA PHE A 76 1.50 -9.71 0.39
C PHE A 76 1.03 -10.11 1.79
N TYR A 77 -0.16 -10.71 1.91
CA TYR A 77 -0.69 -11.16 3.20
C TYR A 77 -0.07 -12.44 3.73
N ILE A 78 0.28 -13.38 2.84
CA ILE A 78 0.78 -14.70 3.22
C ILE A 78 2.24 -14.85 2.80
N GLY A 79 2.59 -14.44 1.59
CA GLY A 79 3.95 -14.58 1.06
C GLY A 79 4.99 -13.79 1.85
N LEU A 80 4.78 -12.47 2.07
CA LEU A 80 5.71 -11.64 2.84
C LEU A 80 5.95 -12.16 4.27
N PRO A 81 4.93 -12.47 5.10
CA PRO A 81 5.18 -12.99 6.43
C PRO A 81 5.83 -14.38 6.41
N LEU A 82 5.46 -15.27 5.49
CA LEU A 82 6.10 -16.59 5.38
C LEU A 82 7.58 -16.47 4.96
N LEU A 83 7.89 -15.60 4.00
CA LEU A 83 9.27 -15.32 3.59
C LEU A 83 10.07 -14.74 4.76
N SER A 84 9.48 -13.79 5.49
CA SER A 84 10.11 -13.21 6.68
C SER A 84 10.40 -14.27 7.75
N LEU A 85 9.45 -15.16 8.04
CA LEU A 85 9.62 -16.28 8.96
C LEU A 85 10.66 -17.29 8.48
N PHE A 86 10.67 -17.61 7.19
CA PHE A 86 11.65 -18.51 6.59
C PHE A 86 13.06 -17.95 6.73
N ILE A 87 13.26 -16.67 6.36
CA ILE A 87 14.53 -15.97 6.54
C ILE A 87 14.93 -15.97 8.01
N ALA A 88 14.01 -15.70 8.94
CA ALA A 88 14.30 -15.70 10.37
C ALA A 88 14.77 -17.07 10.87
N LYS A 89 14.16 -18.16 10.39
CA LYS A 89 14.53 -19.53 10.74
C LYS A 89 15.89 -19.93 10.19
N VAL A 90 16.21 -19.52 8.95
CA VAL A 90 17.50 -19.82 8.31
C VAL A 90 18.64 -18.97 8.88
N ARG A 91 18.37 -17.72 9.26
CA ARG A 91 19.42 -16.76 9.64
C ARG A 91 20.00 -16.96 11.05
N ASN A 92 19.60 -17.98 11.82
CA ASN A 92 20.03 -18.17 13.22
C ASN A 92 20.13 -16.84 13.98
N LEU A 93 19.03 -16.07 13.97
CA LEU A 93 18.99 -14.76 14.63
C LEU A 93 19.50 -14.91 16.07
N PRO A 94 20.46 -14.07 16.53
CA PRO A 94 20.91 -14.12 17.91
C PRO A 94 19.67 -13.95 18.80
N LYS A 95 19.45 -14.91 19.72
CA LYS A 95 18.34 -14.88 20.68
C LYS A 95 18.27 -13.47 21.28
N GLN A 96 17.07 -12.88 21.23
CA GLN A 96 16.76 -11.55 21.75
C GLN A 96 17.53 -11.33 23.06
N LYS A 97 18.47 -10.36 23.07
CA LYS A 97 19.09 -9.93 24.31
C LYS A 97 17.96 -9.47 25.22
N GLU A 98 17.75 -10.19 26.33
CA GLU A 98 16.80 -9.80 27.35
C GLU A 98 17.01 -8.32 27.66
N TRP A 99 15.96 -7.53 27.49
CA TRP A 99 15.96 -6.12 27.83
C TRP A 99 16.16 -6.01 29.35
N LYS A 100 17.42 -5.90 29.78
CA LYS A 100 17.74 -5.50 31.14
C LYS A 100 17.48 -3.99 31.23
N ALA A 101 16.26 -3.65 31.63
CA ALA A 101 15.94 -2.33 32.11
C ALA A 101 16.90 -2.02 33.27
N LYS A 102 17.65 -0.92 33.14
CA LYS A 102 18.51 -0.37 34.18
C LYS A 102 17.85 0.86 34.76
#